data_AF-A0A7D5GKS8-F1
#
_entry.id   AF-A0A7D5GKS8-F1
#
_cell.length_a   1.000
_cell.length_b   1.000
_cell.length_c   1.000
_cell.angle_alpha   90.00
_cell.angle_beta   90.00
_cell.angle_gamma   90.00
#
_symmetry.space_group_name_H-M   'P 1'
#
loop_
_entity.id
_entity.type
_entity.pdbx_description
1 polymer ?
#
loop_
_entity_poly.entity_id
_entity_poly.type
_entity_poly.pdbx_seq_one_letter_code
_entity_poly.pdbx_strand_id
1 'polypeptide(L)' 'MFDSFADARFCLGSPDDVIETIESYREAFGTDYLLFRTQWPGMDDDIAESSIDLFCEEVLPSF' A
#
# COMPACT_ATOMS: atom_id res chain seq x y z
N MET A 1 9.66 -12.85 -14.24
CA MET A 1 8.91 -12.19 -15.34
C MET A 1 7.55 -11.65 -14.87
N PHE A 2 6.94 -12.22 -13.82
CA PHE A 2 5.85 -11.56 -13.08
C PHE A 2 6.35 -10.55 -12.03
N ASP A 3 7.51 -10.81 -11.41
CA ASP A 3 8.07 -9.96 -10.34
C ASP A 3 8.31 -8.51 -10.78
N SER A 4 8.88 -8.28 -11.97
CA SER A 4 9.19 -6.93 -12.46
C SER A 4 7.96 -6.08 -12.82
N PHE A 5 6.74 -6.64 -12.81
CA PHE A 5 5.51 -5.89 -13.05
C PHE A 5 4.84 -5.42 -11.76
N ALA A 6 5.18 -6.02 -10.62
CA ALA A 6 4.64 -5.68 -9.30
C ALA A 6 5.46 -4.57 -8.63
N ASP A 7 6.78 -4.59 -8.83
CA ASP A 7 7.80 -3.78 -8.12
C ASP A 7 7.58 -2.27 -8.06
N ALA A 8 6.67 -1.69 -8.84
CA ALA A 8 6.46 -0.25 -8.87
C ALA A 8 5.00 0.18 -9.00
N ARG A 9 4.03 -0.69 -8.69
CA ARG A 9 2.60 -0.36 -8.90
C ARG A 9 1.66 -0.66 -7.76
N PHE A 10 2.08 -1.48 -6.79
CA PHE A 10 1.22 -1.85 -5.68
C PHE A 10 1.99 -1.82 -4.36
N CYS A 11 1.37 -1.28 -3.32
CA CYS A 11 1.83 -1.45 -1.96
C CYS A 11 1.18 -2.73 -1.44
N LEU A 12 1.94 -3.83 -1.42
CA LEU A 12 1.44 -5.16 -1.05
C LEU A 12 2.48 -5.85 -0.19
N GLY A 13 2.03 -6.50 0.88
CA GLY A 13 2.90 -7.21 1.80
C GLY A 13 2.49 -6.96 3.25
N SER A 14 3.46 -7.07 4.13
CA SER A 14 3.35 -6.64 5.53
C SER A 14 3.28 -5.11 5.64
N PRO A 15 2.89 -4.57 6.82
CA PRO A 15 2.94 -3.13 7.07
C PRO A 15 4.32 -2.51 6.76
N ASP A 16 5.41 -3.19 7.13
CA ASP A 16 6.78 -2.72 6.87
C ASP A 16 7.06 -2.62 5.36
N ASP A 17 6.65 -3.64 4.57
CA ASP A 17 6.80 -3.61 3.10
C ASP A 17 6.05 -2.43 2.47
N VAL A 18 4.86 -2.11 3.01
CA VAL A 18 4.04 -0.99 2.55
C VAL A 18 4.69 0.35 2.91
N ILE A 19 5.24 0.49 4.13
CA ILE A 19 5.94 1.69 4.59
C ILE A 19 7.15 1.97 3.69
N GLU A 20 7.99 0.95 3.45
CA GLU A 20 9.16 1.07 2.58
C GLU A 20 8.77 1.50 1.17
N THR A 21 7.67 0.94 0.64
CA THR A 21 7.14 1.32 -0.67
C THR A 21 6.70 2.79 -0.68
N ILE A 22 6.00 3.26 0.35
CA ILE A 22 5.55 4.66 0.45
C ILE A 22 6.74 5.62 0.52
N GLU A 23 7.74 5.33 1.35
CA GLU A 23 8.95 6.15 1.45
C GLU A 23 9.68 6.22 0.11
N SER A 24 9.78 5.11 -0.63
CA SER A 24 10.37 5.11 -1.96
C SER A 24 9.66 6.07 -2.93
N TYR A 25 8.32 6.18 -2.85
CA TYR A 25 7.55 7.14 -3.65
C TYR A 25 7.77 8.59 -3.21
N ARG A 26 7.89 8.85 -1.91
CA ARG A 26 8.19 10.19 -1.38
C ARG A 26 9.57 10.65 -1.82
N GLU A 27 10.58 9.78 -1.73
CA GLU A 27 11.95 10.07 -2.15
C GLU A 27 12.07 10.27 -3.65
N ALA A 28 11.42 9.41 -4.46
CA ALA A 28 11.54 9.46 -5.91
C ALA A 28 10.79 10.65 -6.55
N PHE A 29 9.63 11.04 -5.99
CA PHE A 29 8.72 11.99 -6.64
C PHE A 29 8.42 13.26 -5.83
N GLY A 30 8.82 13.33 -4.55
CA GLY A 30 8.53 14.47 -3.68
C GLY A 30 7.04 14.66 -3.40
N THR A 31 6.30 13.55 -3.27
CA THR A 31 4.83 13.57 -3.16
C THR A 31 4.35 13.93 -1.75
N ASP A 32 3.43 14.89 -1.64
CA ASP A 32 2.77 15.27 -0.38
C ASP A 32 1.52 14.43 -0.05
N TYR A 33 0.88 13.84 -1.06
CA TYR A 33 -0.38 13.09 -0.93
C TYR A 33 -0.38 11.82 -1.77
N LEU A 34 -0.71 10.69 -1.15
CA LEU A 34 -0.90 9.40 -1.82
C LEU A 34 -2.35 8.93 -1.64
N LEU A 35 -2.93 8.35 -2.70
CA LEU A 35 -4.28 7.78 -2.69
C LEU A 35 -4.18 6.27 -2.87
N PHE A 36 -4.72 5.51 -1.92
CA PHE A 36 -4.72 4.06 -1.93
C PHE A 36 -6.12 3.51 -2.18
N ARG A 37 -6.19 2.41 -2.93
CA ARG A 37 -7.40 1.59 -3.08
C ARG A 37 -7.07 0.19 -2.57
N THR A 38 -7.72 -0.23 -1.50
CA THR A 38 -7.58 -1.58 -0.94
C THR A 38 -8.44 -2.61 -1.68
N GLN A 39 -9.53 -2.17 -2.33
CA GLN A 39 -10.47 -3.06 -3.02
C GLN A 39 -9.97 -3.52 -4.41
N TRP A 40 -10.19 -4.79 -4.71
CA TRP A 40 -9.88 -5.42 -6.00
C TRP A 40 -11.15 -6.00 -6.65
N PRO A 41 -11.22 -6.08 -7.98
CA PRO A 41 -12.35 -6.74 -8.65
C PRO A 41 -12.50 -8.19 -8.18
N GLY A 42 -13.65 -8.49 -7.56
CA GLY A 42 -13.96 -9.83 -7.05
C GLY A 42 -13.36 -10.16 -5.68
N MET A 43 -12.77 -9.19 -4.98
CA MET A 43 -12.39 -9.33 -3.58
C MET A 43 -13.61 -9.13 -2.68
N ASP A 44 -13.73 -9.97 -1.65
CA ASP A 44 -14.78 -9.85 -0.64
C ASP A 44 -14.60 -8.55 0.15
N ASP A 45 -15.72 -7.88 0.45
CA ASP A 45 -15.71 -6.57 1.11
C ASP A 45 -15.03 -6.62 2.48
N ASP A 46 -15.24 -7.68 3.26
CA ASP A 46 -14.61 -7.87 4.58
C ASP A 46 -13.06 -7.88 4.51
N ILE A 47 -12.50 -8.39 3.40
CA ILE A 47 -11.04 -8.40 3.19
C ILE A 47 -10.55 -6.98 2.90
N ALA A 48 -11.29 -6.23 2.07
CA ALA A 48 -10.94 -4.86 1.75
C ALA A 48 -11.04 -3.94 2.98
N GLU A 49 -12.05 -4.14 3.83
CA GLU A 49 -12.22 -3.43 5.11
C GLU A 49 -11.08 -3.77 6.07
N SER A 50 -10.79 -5.07 6.27
CA SER A 50 -9.68 -5.50 7.15
C SER A 50 -8.34 -4.92 6.71
N SER A 51 -8.12 -4.77 5.40
CA SER A 51 -6.90 -4.13 4.86
C SER A 51 -6.85 -2.64 5.14
N ILE A 52 -7.99 -1.94 5.20
CA ILE A 52 -8.05 -0.52 5.58
C ILE A 52 -7.73 -0.37 7.05
N ASP A 53 -8.33 -1.21 7.90
CA ASP A 53 -8.11 -1.17 9.35
C ASP A 53 -6.63 -1.41 9.68
N LEU A 54 -6.03 -2.46 9.12
CA LEU A 54 -4.61 -2.75 9.30
C LEU A 54 -3.71 -1.61 8.82
N PHE A 55 -4.03 -1.01 7.67
CA PHE A 55 -3.27 0.14 7.17
C PHE A 55 -3.38 1.34 8.12
N CYS A 56 -4.56 1.60 8.68
CA CYS A 56 -4.77 2.69 9.62
C CYS A 56 -4.05 2.46 10.96
N GLU A 57 -4.00 1.22 11.44
CA GLU A 57 -3.41 0.86 12.73
C GLU A 57 -1.88 0.76 12.66
N GLU A 58 -1.31 0.18 11.61
CA GLU A 58 0.11 -0.20 11.55
C GLU A 58 0.93 0.67 10.57
N VAL A 59 0.32 1.23 9.52
CA VAL A 59 1.06 1.97 8.48
C VAL A 59 0.97 3.48 8.68
N LEU A 60 -0.24 4.03 8.81
CA LEU A 60 -0.45 5.47 8.96
C LEU A 60 0.37 6.12 10.09
N PRO A 61 0.56 5.50 11.28
CA PRO A 61 1.34 6.12 12.36
C PRO A 61 2.82 6.36 12.05
N SER A 62 3.35 5.78 10.97
CA SER A 62 4.76 5.95 10.56
C SER A 62 5.03 7.27 9.81
N PHE A 63 3.99 8.05 9.49
CA PHE A 63 4.07 9.28 8.67
C PHE A 63 3.41 10.48 9.35
#